data_AF-A0A537N0I5-F1
#
_entry.id   AF-A0A537N0I5-F1
#
_cell.length_a   1.000
_cell.length_b   1.000
_cell.length_c   1.000
_cell.angle_alpha   90.00
_cell.angle_beta   90.00
_cell.angle_gamma   90.00
#
_symmetry.space_group_name_H-M   'P 1'
#
loop_
_entity.id
_entity.type
_entity.pdbx_description
1 polymer ?
#
loop_
_entity_poly.entity_id
_entity_poly.type
_entity_poly.pdbx_seq_one_letter_code
_entity_poly.pdbx_strand_id
1 'polypeptide(L)' 'MPKLDRVLETALYVNDLERAARFYAHVLRLRPLFADARLRAFAVGGVSVLLLFRRGASLETTRMP' A
#
# COMPACT_ATOMS: atom_id res chain seq x y z
N MET A 1 -7.45 26.02 -15.66
CA MET A 1 -7.50 24.57 -15.34
C MET A 1 -6.95 24.37 -13.94
N PRO A 2 -7.52 23.50 -13.10
CA PRO A 2 -6.93 23.20 -11.80
C PRO A 2 -5.55 22.54 -12.01
N LYS A 3 -4.57 22.96 -11.23
CA LYS A 3 -3.21 22.39 -11.28
C LYS A 3 -3.21 21.08 -10.48
N LEU A 4 -2.69 20.01 -11.09
CA LEU A 4 -2.40 18.75 -10.39
C LEU A 4 -0.94 18.79 -9.93
N ASP A 5 -0.70 18.86 -8.62
CA ASP A 5 0.66 19.06 -8.09
C ASP A 5 1.49 17.77 -7.99
N ARG A 6 0.87 16.64 -7.65
CA ARG A 6 1.58 15.37 -7.44
C ARG A 6 0.63 14.17 -7.37
N VAL A 7 1.21 12.98 -7.49
CA VAL A 7 0.56 11.71 -7.13
C VAL A 7 0.61 11.54 -5.60
N LEU A 8 -0.56 11.38 -4.97
CA LEU A 8 -0.64 11.16 -3.52
C LEU A 8 -0.29 9.71 -3.16
N GLU A 9 -0.83 8.75 -3.91
CA GLU A 9 -0.72 7.33 -3.59
C GLU A 9 -0.48 6.49 -4.85
N THR A 10 0.23 5.38 -4.68
CA THR A 10 0.39 4.34 -5.69
C THR A 10 -0.04 2.99 -5.11
N ALA A 11 -0.91 2.26 -5.82
CA ALA A 11 -1.46 0.99 -5.36
C ALA A 11 -0.98 -0.18 -6.23
N LEU A 12 -0.49 -1.24 -5.59
CA LEU A 12 -0.02 -2.47 -6.24
C LEU A 12 -0.79 -3.68 -5.73
N TYR A 13 -1.22 -4.57 -6.64
CA TYR A 13 -1.84 -5.84 -6.29
C TYR A 13 -0.84 -6.99 -6.31
N VAL A 14 -0.58 -7.58 -5.15
CA VAL A 14 0.42 -8.63 -4.94
C VAL A 14 -0.25 -9.96 -4.59
N ASN A 15 0.33 -11.07 -5.05
CA ASN A 15 -0.19 -12.41 -4.73
C ASN A 15 0.08 -12.81 -3.27
N ASP A 16 1.27 -12.44 -2.76
CA ASP A 16 1.68 -12.67 -1.38
C ASP A 16 2.00 -11.32 -0.72
N LEU A 17 1.06 -10.85 0.09
CA LEU A 17 1.14 -9.56 0.75
C LEU A 17 2.22 -9.52 1.82
N GLU A 18 2.43 -10.62 2.53
CA GLU A 18 3.37 -10.71 3.63
C GLU A 18 4.82 -10.73 3.11
N ARG A 19 5.07 -11.50 2.04
CA ARG A 19 6.36 -11.45 1.34
C ARG A 19 6.65 -10.08 0.74
N ALA A 20 5.66 -9.45 0.09
CA ALA A 20 5.84 -8.11 -0.48
C ALA A 20 6.12 -7.08 0.62
N ALA A 21 5.35 -7.11 1.73
CA ALA A 21 5.54 -6.21 2.86
C ALA A 21 6.98 -6.28 3.41
N ARG A 22 7.53 -7.49 3.60
CA ARG A 22 8.93 -7.66 4.03
C ARG A 22 9.93 -7.06 3.05
N PHE A 23 9.72 -7.22 1.75
CA PHE A 23 10.59 -6.61 0.74
C PHE A 23 10.60 -5.07 0.85
N TYR A 24 9.42 -4.45 0.85
CA TYR A 24 9.32 -3.00 0.92
C TYR A 24 9.79 -2.45 2.28
N ALA A 25 9.53 -3.14 3.39
CA ALA A 25 9.93 -2.72 4.73
C ALA A 25 11.43 -2.91 5.00
N HIS A 26 12.02 -4.05 4.61
CA HIS A 26 13.38 -4.42 5.04
C HIS A 26 14.42 -4.20 3.95
N VAL A 27 14.12 -4.53 2.70
CA VAL A 27 15.05 -4.35 1.58
C VAL A 27 15.04 -2.90 1.13
N LEU A 28 13.85 -2.33 0.91
CA LEU A 28 13.71 -0.93 0.51
C LEU A 28 13.60 0.05 1.69
N ARG A 29 13.61 -0.47 2.92
CA ARG A 29 13.62 0.33 4.16
C ARG A 29 12.48 1.36 4.25
N LEU A 30 11.32 1.05 3.67
CA LEU A 30 10.15 1.94 3.76
C LEU A 30 9.49 1.86 5.13
N ARG A 31 9.05 3.00 5.64
CA ARG A 31 8.36 3.09 6.92
C ARG A 31 6.91 2.63 6.79
N PRO A 32 6.45 1.61 7.54
CA PRO A 32 5.05 1.21 7.54
C PRO A 32 4.18 2.30 8.18
N LEU A 33 3.02 2.53 7.59
CA LEU A 33 1.98 3.44 8.09
C LEU A 33 0.76 2.68 8.60
N PHE A 34 0.41 1.58 7.94
CA PHE A 34 -0.75 0.74 8.25
C PHE A 34 -0.49 -0.69 7.79
N ALA A 35 -1.03 -1.66 8.53
CA ALA A 35 -1.00 -3.07 8.16
C ALA A 35 -2.23 -3.80 8.69
N ASP A 36 -2.95 -4.50 7.81
CA ASP A 36 -3.96 -5.49 8.13
C ASP A 36 -3.82 -6.72 7.23
N ALA A 37 -4.75 -7.69 7.30
CA ALA A 37 -4.68 -8.93 6.52
C ALA A 37 -4.68 -8.76 4.98
N ARG A 38 -5.15 -7.63 4.44
CA ARG A 38 -5.42 -7.41 3.00
C ARG A 38 -4.70 -6.20 2.41
N LEU A 39 -4.23 -5.29 3.26
CA LEU A 39 -3.57 -4.05 2.91
C LEU A 39 -2.32 -3.84 3.77
N ARG A 40 -1.22 -3.43 3.14
CA ARG A 40 -0.08 -2.77 3.81
C ARG A 40 0.15 -1.40 3.18
N ALA A 41 0.41 -0.38 3.98
CA ALA A 41 0.72 0.97 3.52
C ALA A 41 2.09 1.42 4.02
N PHE A 42 2.85 2.09 3.14
CA PHE A 42 4.19 2.59 3.43
C PHE A 42 4.35 4.06 3.06
N ALA A 43 5.04 4.83 3.89
CA ALA A 43 5.45 6.18 3.54
C ALA A 43 6.59 6.13 2.51
N VAL A 44 6.47 6.93 1.45
CA VAL A 44 7.48 7.09 0.40
C VAL A 44 7.92 8.54 0.37
N GLY A 45 9.18 8.81 0.72
CA GLY A 45 9.77 10.15 0.68
C GLY A 45 9.05 11.21 1.51
N GLY A 46 8.18 10.83 2.45
CA GLY A 46 7.37 11.74 3.27
C GLY A 46 6.28 12.51 2.51
N VAL A 47 6.06 12.23 1.23
CA VAL A 47 5.16 13.01 0.35
C VAL A 47 4.11 12.17 -0.37
N SER A 48 4.32 10.86 -0.45
CA SER A 48 3.37 9.92 -1.06
C SER A 48 3.30 8.60 -0.29
N VAL A 49 2.28 7.80 -0.60
CA VAL A 49 2.03 6.50 0.04
C VAL A 49 2.09 5.39 -0.99
N LEU A 50 2.77 4.30 -0.64
CA LEU A 50 2.68 3.03 -1.37
C LEU A 50 1.69 2.11 -0.67
N LEU A 51 0.65 1.68 -1.38
CA LEU A 51 -0.36 0.75 -0.93
C LEU A 51 -0.15 -0.61 -1.60
N LEU A 52 -0.05 -1.67 -0.80
CA LEU A 52 -0.01 -3.06 -1.26
C LEU A 52 -1.31 -3.75 -0.91
N PHE A 53 -2.06 -4.18 -1.92
CA PHE A 53 -3.28 -4.95 -1.75
C PHE A 53 -3.03 -6.42 -2.08
N ARG A 54 -3.56 -7.33 -1.27
CA ARG A 54 -3.63 -8.74 -1.66
C ARG A 54 -4.54 -8.88 -2.87
N ARG A 55 -4.01 -9.41 -3.97
CA ARG A 55 -4.76 -9.64 -5.22
C ARG A 55 -6.00 -10.49 -4.94
N GLY A 56 -7.13 -10.08 -5.51
CA GLY A 56 -8.42 -10.76 -5.34
C GLY A 56 -9.15 -10.46 -4.02
N ALA A 57 -8.49 -9.88 -3.02
CA ALA A 57 -9.12 -9.60 -1.72
C ALA A 57 -10.20 -8.50 -1.80
N SER A 58 -10.12 -7.62 -2.80
CA SER A 58 -11.14 -6.58 -3.03
C SER A 58 -12.43 -7.10 -3.67
N LEU A 59 -12.46 -8.37 -4.10
CA LEU A 59 -13.67 -9.01 -4.64
C LEU A 59 -14.64 -9.44 -3.52
N GLU A 60 -14.16 -9.50 -2.29
CA GLU A 60 -14.97 -9.85 -1.11
C GLU A 60 -15.45 -8.57 -0.43
N THR A 61 -16.75 -8.50 -0.14
CA THR A 61 -17.32 -7.35 0.59
C THR A 61 -16.66 -7.21 1.94
N THR A 62 -16.13 -6.01 2.20
CA THR A 62 -15.58 -5.64 3.50
C THR A 62 -16.64 -4.92 4.31
N ARG A 63 -16.86 -5.36 5.55
CA ARG A 63 -17.45 -4.49 6.57
C ARG A 63 -16.32 -3.73 7.24
N MET A 64 -16.32 -2.41 7.04
CA MET A 64 -15.54 -1.51 7.88
C MET A 64 -16.28 -1.35 9.22
N PRO A 65 -15.56 -1.16 10.34
CA PRO A 65 -16.19 -0.90 11.63
C PRO A 65 -17.09 0.34 11.58
#